data_AF-A0A1I1XJG0-F1
#
_entry.id   AF-A0A1I1XJG0-F1
#
_cell.length_a   1.000
_cell.length_b   1.000
_cell.length_c   1.000
_cell.angle_alpha   90.00
_cell.angle_beta   90.00
_cell.angle_gamma   90.00
#
_symmetry.space_group_name_H-M   'P 1'
#
loop_
_entity.id
_entity.type
_entity.pdbx_description
1 polymer ?
#
loop_
_entity_poly.entity_id
_entity_poly.type
_entity_poly.pdbx_seq_one_letter_code
_entity_poly.pdbx_strand_id
1 'polypeptide(L)'
;MRYEVDPEELDNLAGSLHDGSDFIEDLGSAPGIPDAGELSSDMGKLMSLFTGAAGELSTGVAAAAGAVAEGGRVYVDNEEFAEQNLPRVEG
;
A
#
# COMPACT_ATOMS: atom_id res chain seq x y z
N MET A 1 3.65 -29.85 1.92
CA MET A 1 3.12 -28.52 2.27
C MET A 1 2.77 -27.85 0.96
N ARG A 2 1.49 -27.59 0.69
CA ARG A 2 1.05 -26.75 -0.43
C ARG A 2 1.10 -25.33 0.12
N TYR A 3 2.00 -24.50 -0.39
CA TYR A 3 1.99 -23.06 -0.13
C TYR A 3 0.92 -22.49 -1.06
N GLU A 4 -0.34 -22.59 -0.64
CA GLU A 4 -1.48 -22.00 -1.32
C GLU A 4 -1.71 -20.65 -0.63
N VAL A 5 -1.49 -19.56 -1.35
CA VAL A 5 -1.80 -18.21 -0.86
C VAL A 5 -3.21 -17.90 -1.34
N ASP A 6 -4.11 -17.55 -0.43
CA ASP A 6 -5.48 -17.23 -0.80
C ASP A 6 -5.51 -15.90 -1.59
N PRO A 7 -6.00 -15.90 -2.84
CA PRO A 7 -6.14 -14.69 -3.64
C PRO A 7 -6.97 -13.60 -2.94
N GLU A 8 -7.97 -14.00 -2.14
CA GLU A 8 -8.80 -13.06 -1.37
C GLU A 8 -7.99 -12.39 -0.26
N GLU A 9 -7.04 -13.09 0.37
CA GLU A 9 -6.13 -12.50 1.36
C GLU A 9 -5.18 -11.47 0.74
N LEU A 10 -4.70 -11.70 -0.48
CA LEU A 10 -3.84 -10.75 -1.20
C LEU A 10 -4.61 -9.50 -1.64
N ASP A 11 -5.84 -9.66 -2.13
CA ASP A 11 -6.69 -8.53 -2.51
C ASP A 11 -7.07 -7.68 -1.29
N ASN A 12 -7.44 -8.33 -0.17
CA ASN A 12 -7.70 -7.65 1.09
C ASN A 12 -6.47 -6.90 1.63
N LEU A 13 -5.28 -7.48 1.49
CA LEU A 13 -4.03 -6.84 1.90
C LEU A 13 -3.72 -5.64 1.02
N ALA A 14 -3.87 -5.75 -0.31
CA ALA A 14 -3.69 -4.65 -1.24
C ALA A 14 -4.67 -3.51 -0.94
N GLY A 15 -5.95 -3.82 -0.70
CA GLY A 15 -6.95 -2.83 -0.31
C GLY A 15 -6.61 -2.13 1.01
N SER A 16 -6.21 -2.89 2.03
CA SER A 16 -5.80 -2.32 3.33
C SER A 16 -4.57 -1.39 3.21
N LEU A 17 -3.63 -1.74 2.32
CA LEU A 17 -2.47 -0.88 2.05
C LEU A 17 -2.92 0.40 1.34
N HIS A 18 -3.84 0.31 0.38
CA HIS A 18 -4.35 1.49 -0.33
C HIS A 18 -5.11 2.45 0.60
N ASP A 19 -6.02 1.93 1.42
CA ASP A 19 -6.72 2.72 2.44
C ASP A 19 -5.73 3.36 3.43
N GLY A 20 -4.66 2.62 3.77
CA GLY A 20 -3.57 3.12 4.60
C GLY A 20 -2.79 4.26 3.94
N SER A 21 -2.51 4.19 2.64
CA SER A 21 -1.83 5.29 1.91
C SER A 21 -2.69 6.55 1.86
N ASP A 22 -3.99 6.40 1.63
CA ASP A 22 -4.93 7.53 1.58
C ASP A 22 -5.03 8.22 2.95
N PHE A 23 -5.13 7.43 4.02
CA PHE A 23 -5.12 7.98 5.39
C PHE A 23 -3.83 8.74 5.72
N ILE A 24 -2.68 8.26 5.26
CA ILE A 24 -1.39 8.93 5.47
C ILE A 24 -1.30 10.23 4.66
N GLU A 25 -1.81 10.24 3.43
CA GLU A 25 -1.88 11.44 2.59
C GLU A 25 -2.75 12.52 3.27
N ASP A 26 -3.91 12.13 3.78
CA ASP A 26 -4.81 13.00 4.54
C ASP A 26 -4.12 13.58 5.79
N LEU A 27 -3.39 12.76 6.56
CA LEU A 27 -2.58 13.25 7.70
C LEU A 27 -1.50 14.23 7.25
N GLY A 28 -0.91 13.98 6.08
CA GLY A 28 0.13 14.82 5.49
C GLY A 28 -0.37 16.20 5.07
N SER A 29 -1.67 16.37 4.83
CA SER A 29 -2.26 17.67 4.53
C SER A 29 -2.23 18.57 5.77
N ALA A 30 -1.12 19.30 5.95
CA ALA A 30 -0.88 20.09 7.14
C ALA A 30 -1.99 21.14 7.33
N PRO A 31 -2.57 21.25 8.55
CA PRO A 31 -3.25 22.49 8.91
C PRO A 31 -2.23 23.63 8.76
N GLY A 32 -2.68 24.77 8.24
CA GLY A 32 -1.80 25.93 8.00
C GLY A 32 -0.91 26.27 9.21
N ILE A 33 0.22 26.92 8.95
CA ILE A 33 1.24 27.18 9.99
C ILE A 33 0.58 27.77 11.25
N PRO A 34 0.69 27.10 12.41
CA PRO A 34 0.09 27.61 13.63
C PRO A 34 0.77 28.90 14.09
N ASP A 35 0.00 29.84 14.60
CA ASP A 35 0.54 31.06 15.18
C ASP A 35 1.16 30.76 16.55
N ALA A 36 2.49 30.70 16.59
CA ALA A 36 3.31 30.48 17.77
C ALA A 36 4.22 31.69 18.06
N GLY A 37 3.86 32.89 17.56
CA GLY A 37 4.68 34.09 17.70
C GLY A 37 6.04 33.95 17.02
N GLU A 38 7.13 34.15 17.76
CA GLU A 38 8.50 34.06 17.22
C GLU A 38 8.85 32.65 16.69
N LEU A 39 8.17 31.62 17.18
CA LEU A 39 8.39 30.22 16.77
C LEU A 39 7.62 29.82 15.51
N SER A 40 6.72 30.65 14.98
CA SER A 40 5.88 30.31 13.83
C SER A 40 6.69 29.87 12.60
N SER A 41 7.86 30.46 12.39
CA SER A 41 8.77 30.09 11.29
C SER A 41 9.32 28.67 11.45
N ASP A 42 9.75 28.30 12.66
CA ASP A 42 10.29 26.98 12.93
C ASP A 42 9.19 25.91 12.95
N MET A 43 8.01 26.25 13.44
CA MET A 43 6.81 25.42 13.30
C MET A 43 6.46 25.18 11.83
N GLY A 44 6.54 26.20 10.97
CA GLY A 44 6.31 26.06 9.54
C GLY A 44 7.29 25.10 8.85
N LYS A 45 8.57 25.10 9.26
CA LYS A 45 9.57 24.15 8.76
C LYS A 45 9.28 22.73 9.22
N LEU A 46 8.93 22.54 10.50
CA LEU A 46 8.57 21.23 11.04
C LEU A 46 7.34 20.66 10.34
N MET A 47 6.30 21.47 10.12
CA MET A 47 5.11 21.07 9.39
C MET A 47 5.44 20.71 7.93
N SER A 48 6.28 21.50 7.25
CA SER A 48 6.72 21.17 5.88
C SER A 48 7.48 19.85 5.81
N LEU A 49 8.38 19.59 6.76
CA LEU A 49 9.11 18.31 6.85
C LEU A 49 8.16 17.14 7.10
N PHE A 50 7.21 17.31 8.02
CA PHE A 50 6.21 16.31 8.33
C PHE A 50 5.33 15.98 7.11
N THR A 51 4.77 16.99 6.44
CA THR A 51 3.98 16.83 5.22
C THR A 51 4.77 16.14 4.11
N GLY A 52 6.03 16.54 3.89
CA GLY A 52 6.89 15.90 2.90
C GLY A 52 7.11 14.42 3.19
N ALA A 53 7.47 14.08 4.44
CA ALA A 53 7.67 12.68 4.85
C ALA A 53 6.39 11.84 4.77
N ALA A 54 5.24 12.41 5.13
CA ALA A 54 3.94 11.75 4.99
C ALA A 54 3.61 11.45 3.52
N GLY A 55 3.85 12.40 2.61
CA GLY A 55 3.65 12.19 1.18
C GLY A 55 4.55 11.10 0.58
N GLU A 56 5.83 11.06 0.97
CA GLU A 56 6.76 9.99 0.57
C GLU A 56 6.30 8.62 1.10
N LEU A 57 5.84 8.55 2.34
CA LEU A 57 5.33 7.32 2.95
C LEU A 57 4.06 6.83 2.26
N SER A 58 3.08 7.71 2.03
CA SER A 58 1.84 7.39 1.31
C SER A 58 2.16 6.81 -0.08
N THR A 59 3.04 7.47 -0.84
CA THR A 59 3.50 7.00 -2.16
C THR A 59 4.10 5.60 -2.09
N GLY A 60 4.96 5.33 -1.10
CA GLY A 60 5.58 4.02 -0.91
C GLY A 60 4.57 2.92 -0.57
N VAL A 61 3.60 3.23 0.30
CA VAL A 61 2.54 2.29 0.68
C VAL A 61 1.62 1.99 -0.51
N ALA A 62 1.23 3.00 -1.29
CA ALA A 62 0.44 2.80 -2.51
C ALA A 62 1.17 1.93 -3.54
N ALA A 63 2.48 2.12 -3.70
CA ALA A 63 3.31 1.27 -4.56
C ALA A 63 3.36 -0.19 -4.08
N ALA A 64 3.43 -0.40 -2.76
CA ALA A 64 3.36 -1.74 -2.17
C ALA A 64 1.98 -2.39 -2.39
N ALA A 65 0.90 -1.63 -2.23
CA ALA A 65 -0.46 -2.09 -2.54
C ALA A 65 -0.56 -2.59 -3.99
N GLY A 66 -0.08 -1.81 -4.95
CA GLY A 66 -0.05 -2.19 -6.37
C GLY A 66 0.79 -3.45 -6.63
N ALA A 67 1.93 -3.59 -5.97
CA ALA A 67 2.76 -4.78 -6.10
C ALA A 67 2.10 -6.04 -5.54
N VAL A 68 1.38 -5.94 -4.41
CA VAL A 68 0.61 -7.05 -3.83
C VAL A 68 -0.54 -7.45 -4.76
N ALA A 69 -1.30 -6.47 -5.27
CA ALA A 69 -2.40 -6.73 -6.19
C ALA A 69 -1.93 -7.42 -7.49
N GLU A 70 -0.84 -6.93 -8.09
CA GLU A 70 -0.26 -7.54 -9.28
C GLU A 70 0.27 -8.95 -8.98
N GLY A 71 0.95 -9.13 -7.86
CA GLY A 71 1.44 -10.44 -7.42
C GLY A 71 0.31 -11.46 -7.23
N GLY A 72 -0.82 -11.03 -6.65
CA GLY A 72 -2.02 -11.86 -6.50
C GLY A 72 -2.63 -12.26 -7.84
N ARG A 73 -2.73 -11.33 -8.79
CA ARG A 73 -3.23 -11.65 -10.14
C ARG A 73 -2.33 -12.69 -10.83
N VAL A 74 -1.02 -12.48 -10.83
CA VAL A 74 -0.05 -13.42 -11.42
C VAL A 74 -0.12 -14.79 -10.76
N TYR A 75 -0.37 -14.85 -9.45
CA TYR A 75 -0.55 -16.10 -8.73
C TYR A 75 -1.78 -16.88 -9.23
N VAL A 76 -2.94 -16.21 -9.33
CA VAL A 76 -4.18 -16.81 -9.84
C VAL A 76 -4.02 -17.29 -11.29
N ASP A 77 -3.46 -16.45 -12.16
CA ASP A 77 -3.23 -16.78 -13.57
C ASP A 77 -2.35 -18.04 -13.71
N ASN A 78 -1.34 -18.19 -12.85
CA ASN A 78 -0.47 -19.36 -12.83
C ASN A 78 -1.16 -20.63 -12.32
N GLU A 79 -1.99 -20.53 -11.28
CA GLU A 79 -2.74 -21.69 -10.76
C GLU A 79 -3.78 -22.16 -11.79
N GLU A 80 -4.54 -21.24 -12.42
CA GLU A 80 -5.48 -21.58 -13.49
C GLU A 80 -4.77 -22.24 -14.69
N PHE A 81 -3.61 -21.71 -15.08
CA PHE A 81 -2.80 -22.31 -16.14
C PHE A 81 -2.32 -23.72 -15.76
N ALA A 82 -1.88 -23.91 -14.51
CA ALA A 82 -1.44 -25.21 -14.01
C ALA A 82 -2.61 -26.21 -14.01
N GLU A 83 -3.80 -25.84 -13.51
CA GLU A 83 -4.99 -26.70 -13.51
C GLU A 83 -5.40 -27.14 -14.92
N GLN A 84 -5.28 -26.24 -15.91
CA GLN A 84 -5.66 -26.54 -17.30
C GLN A 84 -4.63 -27.41 -18.04
N ASN A 85 -3.36 -27.35 -17.66
CA ASN A 85 -2.26 -27.96 -18.43
C ASN A 85 -1.55 -29.12 -17.72
N LEU A 86 -1.81 -29.35 -16.43
CA LEU A 86 -1.25 -30.50 -15.74
C LEU A 86 -2.01 -31.78 -16.13
N PRO A 87 -1.30 -32.85 -16.54
CA PRO A 87 -1.94 -34.13 -16.80
C PRO A 87 -2.62 -34.62 -15.52
N ARG A 88 -3.92 -34.92 -15.61
CA ARG A 88 -4.64 -35.57 -14.51
C ARG A 88 -3.95 -36.90 -14.23
N VAL A 89 -3.27 -36.98 -13.09
CA VAL A 89 -2.78 -38.26 -12.58
C VAL A 89 -4.02 -38.99 -12.06
N GLU A 90 -4.66 -39.77 -12.93
CA GLU A 90 -5.68 -40.74 -12.50
C GLU A 90 -5.00 -41.75 -11.58
N GLY A 91 -5.41 -41.76 -10.31
CA GLY A 91 -5.06 -42.79 -9.33
C GLY A 91 -6.18 -43.80 -9.18
#